data_AF-A0A9D6XW68-F1
#
_entry.id   AF-A0A9D6XW68-F1
#
_cell.length_a   1.000
_cell.length_b   1.000
_cell.length_c   1.000
_cell.angle_alpha   90.00
_cell.angle_beta   90.00
_cell.angle_gamma   90.00
#
_symmetry.space_group_name_H-M   'P 1'
#
loop_
_entity.id
_entity.type
_entity.pdbx_description
1 polymer ?
#
loop_
_entity_poly.entity_id
_entity_poly.type
_entity_poly.pdbx_seq_one_letter_code
_entity_poly.pdbx_strand_id
1 'polypeptide(L)'
;TVQRAIAIAGKPDHGLDLEITESMIMEDIEYSIEKLKILRGLGVGIAIDDFGTGYSSLRYLTRLPITALKIDRAFVQHMTTNPNDAAIVTTVIALAHNLHLKVVAEGVETEEQSKFLRLLKCDEIQGYLYSKPVPAEQVPALLERAGRAAAS
;
A
#
# COMPACT_ATOMS: atom_id res chain seq x y z
N THR A 1 13.98 14.35 -9.65
CA THR A 1 14.37 13.10 -8.98
C THR A 1 13.83 13.11 -7.56
N VAL A 2 13.64 11.93 -6.96
CA VAL A 2 13.14 11.81 -5.57
C VAL A 2 14.00 12.61 -4.59
N GLN A 3 15.33 12.51 -4.71
CA GLN A 3 16.28 13.29 -3.91
C GLN A 3 16.03 14.80 -3.95
N ARG A 4 15.73 15.35 -5.14
CA ARG A 4 15.44 16.78 -5.28
C ARG A 4 14.12 17.16 -4.59
N ALA A 5 13.10 16.31 -4.68
CA ALA A 5 11.82 16.55 -4.01
C ALA A 5 11.98 16.55 -2.49
N ILE A 6 12.72 15.57 -1.94
CA ILE A 6 13.05 15.51 -0.50
C ILE A 6 13.85 16.74 -0.06
N ALA A 7 14.87 17.14 -0.83
CA ALA A 7 15.66 18.32 -0.52
C ALA A 7 14.84 19.61 -0.49
N ILE A 8 13.84 19.75 -1.38
CA ILE A 8 12.92 20.90 -1.38
C ILE A 8 11.99 20.87 -0.15
N ALA A 9 11.54 19.69 0.28
CA ALA A 9 10.67 19.55 1.44
C ALA A 9 11.39 19.90 2.76
N GLY A 10 12.71 19.70 2.83
CA GLY A 10 13.55 20.18 3.93
C GLY A 10 13.30 19.51 5.29
N LYS A 11 12.61 18.36 5.33
CA LYS A 11 12.31 17.60 6.55
C LYS A 11 12.94 16.20 6.49
N PRO A 12 13.56 15.73 7.60
CA PRO A 12 14.16 14.40 7.68
C PRO A 12 13.10 13.28 7.70
N ASP A 13 11.94 13.52 8.29
CA ASP A 13 10.75 12.68 8.13
C ASP A 13 9.80 13.38 7.15
N HIS A 14 9.95 13.03 5.88
CA HIS A 14 9.21 13.63 4.79
C HIS A 14 7.91 12.88 4.46
N GLY A 15 7.62 11.76 5.15
CA GLY A 15 6.39 10.98 4.95
C GLY A 15 6.12 10.62 3.48
N LEU A 16 7.17 10.31 2.70
CA LEU A 16 7.05 10.02 1.28
C LEU A 16 7.08 8.52 1.08
N ASP A 17 6.01 7.99 0.48
CA ASP A 17 5.94 6.63 -0.02
C ASP A 17 5.98 6.64 -1.56
N LEU A 18 6.61 5.62 -2.13
CA LEU A 18 6.59 5.36 -3.56
C LEU A 18 5.91 4.03 -3.83
N GLU A 19 4.99 4.05 -4.76
CA GLU A 19 4.29 2.87 -5.24
C GLU A 19 4.92 2.44 -6.57
N ILE A 20 5.23 1.14 -6.68
CA ILE A 20 5.89 0.58 -7.83
C ILE A 20 5.13 -0.67 -8.24
N THR A 21 4.79 -0.77 -9.52
CA THR A 21 4.10 -1.95 -10.03
C THR A 21 5.03 -3.15 -10.06
N GLU A 22 4.44 -4.32 -9.94
CA GLU A 22 5.17 -5.57 -9.94
C GLU A 22 5.95 -5.80 -11.25
N SER A 23 5.32 -5.53 -12.40
CA SER A 23 5.95 -5.68 -13.71
C SER A 23 7.22 -4.84 -13.86
N MET A 24 7.23 -3.61 -13.34
CA MET A 24 8.41 -2.73 -13.40
C MET A 24 9.60 -3.32 -12.63
N ILE A 25 9.34 -3.97 -11.49
CA ILE A 25 10.39 -4.62 -10.69
C ILE A 25 10.95 -5.84 -11.42
N MET A 26 10.09 -6.58 -12.12
CA MET A 26 10.44 -7.87 -12.72
C MET A 26 11.17 -7.73 -14.07
N GLU A 27 11.13 -6.56 -14.72
CA GLU A 27 11.92 -6.29 -15.93
C GLU A 27 13.44 -6.44 -15.70
N ASP A 28 13.94 -5.87 -14.60
CA ASP A 28 15.33 -6.06 -14.14
C ASP A 28 15.36 -5.99 -12.61
N ILE A 29 15.25 -7.16 -11.99
CA ILE A 29 15.10 -7.25 -10.55
C ILE A 29 16.35 -6.86 -9.77
N GLU A 30 17.54 -7.22 -10.25
CA GLU A 30 18.78 -6.90 -9.53
C GLU A 30 19.05 -5.40 -9.60
N TYR A 31 18.84 -4.78 -10.76
CA TYR A 31 18.91 -3.33 -10.89
C TYR A 31 17.87 -2.61 -10.03
N SER A 32 16.63 -3.12 -10.02
CA SER A 32 15.56 -2.56 -9.21
C SER A 32 15.91 -2.62 -7.72
N ILE A 33 16.35 -3.77 -7.21
CA ILE A 33 16.78 -3.93 -5.80
C ILE A 33 17.79 -2.86 -5.40
N GLU A 34 18.83 -2.62 -6.20
CA GLU A 34 19.84 -1.62 -5.90
C GLU A 34 19.27 -0.19 -5.86
N LYS A 35 18.36 0.15 -6.77
CA LYS A 35 17.68 1.46 -6.74
C LYS A 35 16.75 1.62 -5.54
N LEU A 36 15.99 0.58 -5.20
CA LEU A 36 15.09 0.61 -4.06
C LEU A 36 15.87 0.74 -2.75
N LYS A 37 17.03 0.09 -2.60
CA LYS A 37 17.90 0.28 -1.43
C LYS A 37 18.35 1.72 -1.28
N ILE A 38 18.72 2.39 -2.38
CA ILE A 38 19.09 3.82 -2.34
C ILE A 38 17.91 4.67 -1.86
N LEU A 39 16.69 4.40 -2.34
CA LEU A 39 15.49 5.12 -1.92
C LEU A 39 15.17 4.87 -0.44
N ARG A 40 15.26 3.62 0.03
CA ARG A 40 15.12 3.28 1.46
C ARG A 40 16.15 3.99 2.33
N GLY A 41 17.39 4.11 1.86
CA GLY A 41 18.45 4.85 2.53
C GLY A 41 18.15 6.35 2.69
N LEU A 42 17.21 6.90 1.92
CA LEU A 42 16.73 8.28 2.04
C LEU A 42 15.54 8.42 3.00
N GLY A 43 15.00 7.32 3.55
CA GLY A 43 13.82 7.34 4.41
C GLY A 43 12.49 7.21 3.66
N VAL A 44 12.52 6.91 2.36
CA VAL A 44 11.32 6.70 1.53
C VAL A 44 10.71 5.32 1.83
N GLY A 45 9.41 5.26 2.10
CA GLY A 45 8.69 3.99 2.12
C GLY A 45 8.39 3.51 0.69
N ILE A 46 8.31 2.20 0.50
CA ILE A 46 8.16 1.60 -0.82
C ILE A 46 7.08 0.53 -0.74
N ALA A 47 6.02 0.71 -1.52
CA ALA A 47 4.93 -0.25 -1.65
C ALA A 47 4.96 -0.92 -3.02
N ILE A 48 4.65 -2.22 -3.06
CA ILE A 48 4.35 -2.89 -4.33
C ILE A 48 2.87 -2.72 -4.61
N ASP A 49 2.57 -2.17 -5.79
CA ASP A 49 1.22 -1.97 -6.30
C ASP A 49 0.74 -3.19 -7.10
N ASP A 50 -0.58 -3.35 -7.17
CA ASP A 50 -1.26 -4.44 -7.90
C ASP A 50 -0.78 -5.86 -7.55
N PHE A 51 -0.39 -6.10 -6.30
CA PHE A 51 0.18 -7.40 -5.91
C PHE A 51 -0.84 -8.54 -6.10
N GLY A 52 -0.41 -9.62 -6.76
CA GLY A 52 -1.25 -10.80 -7.04
C GLY A 52 -1.87 -10.80 -8.43
N THR A 53 -1.62 -9.79 -9.26
CA THR A 53 -2.08 -9.72 -10.66
C THR A 53 -1.07 -10.28 -11.68
N GLY A 54 0.17 -10.60 -11.27
CA GLY A 54 1.23 -11.08 -12.15
C GLY A 54 2.49 -11.65 -11.45
N TYR A 55 3.56 -11.82 -12.24
CA TYR A 55 5.02 -12.10 -12.03
C TYR A 55 5.69 -12.22 -10.63
N SER A 56 5.01 -12.07 -9.49
CA SER A 56 5.59 -12.12 -8.14
C SER A 56 6.02 -13.52 -7.76
N SER A 57 7.30 -13.83 -7.98
CA SER A 57 7.91 -14.94 -7.25
C SER A 57 8.05 -14.55 -5.78
N LEU A 58 7.38 -15.28 -4.89
CA LEU A 58 7.55 -15.15 -3.43
C LEU A 58 9.03 -15.15 -3.01
N ARG A 59 9.88 -15.85 -3.77
CA ARG A 59 11.33 -15.87 -3.57
C ARG A 59 11.95 -14.48 -3.63
N TYR A 60 11.53 -13.65 -4.57
CA TYR A 60 12.08 -12.32 -4.77
C TYR A 60 11.52 -11.30 -3.80
N LEU A 61 10.26 -11.46 -3.40
CA LEU A 61 9.61 -10.61 -2.43
C LEU A 61 10.42 -10.48 -1.13
N THR A 62 11.02 -11.58 -0.67
CA THR A 62 11.90 -11.59 0.53
C THR A 62 13.20 -10.80 0.38
N ARG A 63 13.61 -10.46 -0.85
CA ARG A 63 14.84 -9.71 -1.15
C ARG A 63 14.58 -8.23 -1.43
N LEU A 64 13.34 -7.87 -1.73
CA LEU A 64 12.96 -6.50 -2.07
C LEU A 64 12.93 -5.64 -0.80
N PRO A 65 13.57 -4.46 -0.80
CA PRO A 65 13.62 -3.60 0.39
C PRO A 65 12.34 -2.75 0.49
N ILE A 66 11.18 -3.40 0.53
CA ILE A 66 9.86 -2.76 0.57
C ILE A 66 9.37 -2.57 2.02
N THR A 67 8.34 -1.75 2.19
CA THR A 67 7.65 -1.50 3.47
C THR A 67 6.21 -1.98 3.46
N ALA A 68 5.59 -2.10 2.29
CA ALA A 68 4.18 -2.45 2.19
C ALA A 68 3.84 -3.26 0.93
N LEU A 69 2.74 -4.00 1.01
CA LEU A 69 2.05 -4.60 -0.12
C LEU A 69 0.66 -3.96 -0.27
N LYS A 70 0.29 -3.61 -1.51
CA LYS A 70 -1.05 -3.12 -1.83
C LYS A 70 -1.87 -4.23 -2.48
N ILE A 71 -3.07 -4.46 -1.98
CA ILE A 71 -4.03 -5.40 -2.54
C ILE A 71 -4.86 -4.65 -3.58
N ASP A 72 -4.80 -5.11 -4.82
CA ASP A 72 -5.55 -4.50 -5.92
C ASP A 72 -7.05 -4.47 -5.64
N ARG A 73 -7.70 -3.40 -6.11
CA ARG A 73 -9.13 -3.17 -5.96
C ARG A 73 -9.97 -4.28 -6.57
N ALA A 74 -9.52 -4.98 -7.62
CA ALA A 74 -10.32 -6.01 -8.27
C ALA A 74 -10.61 -7.17 -7.32
N PHE A 75 -9.67 -7.52 -6.44
CA PHE A 75 -9.90 -8.51 -5.39
C PHE A 75 -10.80 -7.95 -4.28
N VAL A 76 -10.53 -6.72 -3.83
CA VAL A 76 -11.29 -6.09 -2.72
C VAL A 76 -12.77 -5.89 -3.08
N GLN A 77 -13.08 -5.55 -4.32
CA GLN A 77 -14.45 -5.32 -4.78
C GLN A 77 -15.34 -6.57 -4.61
N HIS A 78 -14.77 -7.75 -4.80
CA HIS A 78 -15.51 -9.01 -4.86
C HIS A 78 -15.27 -9.94 -3.67
N MET A 79 -14.36 -9.61 -2.74
CA MET A 79 -14.00 -10.50 -1.62
C MET A 79 -15.15 -10.88 -0.67
N THR A 80 -16.26 -10.14 -0.65
CA THR A 80 -17.43 -10.49 0.19
C THR A 80 -18.40 -11.44 -0.52
N THR A 81 -18.30 -11.58 -1.84
CA THR A 81 -19.23 -12.38 -2.66
C THR A 81 -18.54 -13.50 -3.45
N ASN A 82 -17.23 -13.41 -3.65
CA ASN A 82 -16.40 -14.40 -4.33
C ASN A 82 -15.39 -15.04 -3.35
N PRO A 83 -15.51 -16.34 -3.04
CA PRO A 83 -14.60 -17.01 -2.10
C PRO A 83 -13.15 -17.07 -2.60
N ASN A 84 -12.91 -17.02 -3.91
CA ASN A 84 -11.54 -17.00 -4.44
C ASN A 84 -10.86 -15.66 -4.15
N ASP A 85 -11.57 -14.55 -4.35
CA ASP A 85 -11.03 -13.21 -4.06
C ASP A 85 -10.83 -13.04 -2.54
N ALA A 86 -11.75 -13.56 -1.73
CA ALA A 86 -11.60 -13.63 -0.27
C ALA A 86 -10.33 -14.39 0.15
N ALA A 87 -10.05 -15.53 -0.49
CA ALA A 87 -8.86 -16.32 -0.22
C ALA A 87 -7.57 -15.59 -0.62
N ILE A 88 -7.57 -14.89 -1.77
CA ILE A 88 -6.44 -14.08 -2.22
C ILE A 88 -6.16 -12.95 -1.23
N VAL A 89 -7.17 -12.14 -0.89
CA VAL A 89 -7.04 -11.06 0.11
C VAL A 89 -6.47 -11.59 1.42
N THR A 90 -7.03 -12.69 1.94
CA THR A 90 -6.56 -13.31 3.19
C THR A 90 -5.10 -13.76 3.10
N THR A 91 -4.71 -14.37 1.96
CA THR A 91 -3.35 -14.86 1.73
C THR A 91 -2.34 -13.71 1.65
N VAL A 92 -2.68 -12.63 0.93
CA VAL A 92 -1.79 -11.47 0.80
C VAL A 92 -1.57 -10.79 2.15
N ILE A 93 -2.63 -10.61 2.94
CA ILE A 93 -2.52 -10.05 4.31
C ILE A 93 -1.59 -10.91 5.18
N ALA A 94 -1.82 -12.22 5.21
CA ALA A 94 -1.00 -13.14 5.99
C ALA A 94 0.48 -13.15 5.53
N LEU A 95 0.71 -13.12 4.21
CA LEU A 95 2.05 -13.04 3.63
C LEU A 95 2.77 -11.75 4.03
N ALA A 96 2.10 -10.59 3.89
CA ALA A 96 2.66 -9.30 4.26
C ALA A 96 3.13 -9.31 5.73
N HIS A 97 2.25 -9.74 6.63
CA HIS A 97 2.57 -9.79 8.07
C HIS A 97 3.70 -10.77 8.39
N ASN A 98 3.75 -11.94 7.74
CA ASN A 98 4.84 -12.91 7.90
C ASN A 98 6.20 -12.37 7.42
N LEU A 99 6.19 -11.39 6.50
CA LEU A 99 7.37 -10.70 6.01
C LEU A 99 7.63 -9.38 6.74
N HIS A 100 6.88 -9.09 7.80
CA HIS A 100 6.93 -7.83 8.56
C HIS A 100 6.69 -6.59 7.68
N LEU A 101 5.84 -6.74 6.67
CA LEU A 101 5.38 -5.68 5.80
C LEU A 101 4.00 -5.21 6.24
N LYS A 102 3.71 -3.93 6.01
CA LYS A 102 2.33 -3.42 6.08
C LYS A 102 1.51 -3.95 4.90
N VAL A 103 0.20 -4.03 5.07
CA VAL A 103 -0.73 -4.27 3.97
C VAL A 103 -1.74 -3.14 3.83
N VAL A 104 -1.91 -2.66 2.60
CA VAL A 104 -2.88 -1.63 2.22
C VAL A 104 -3.92 -2.26 1.31
N ALA A 105 -5.20 -2.18 1.68
CA ALA A 105 -6.29 -2.62 0.81
C ALA A 105 -6.91 -1.45 0.06
N GLU A 106 -7.02 -1.56 -1.26
CA GLU A 106 -7.51 -0.49 -2.12
C GLU A 106 -8.95 -0.72 -2.61
N GLY A 107 -9.64 0.37 -2.93
CA GLY A 107 -10.96 0.31 -3.54
C GLY A 107 -12.07 -0.17 -2.59
N VAL A 108 -11.94 0.10 -1.29
CA VAL A 108 -13.02 -0.19 -0.33
C VAL A 108 -14.16 0.82 -0.46
N GLU A 109 -15.33 0.31 -0.79
CA GLU A 109 -16.54 1.11 -1.04
C GLU A 109 -17.69 0.79 -0.06
N THR A 110 -17.64 -0.35 0.63
CA THR A 110 -18.72 -0.77 1.55
C THR A 110 -18.23 -1.07 2.97
N GLU A 111 -19.11 -0.87 3.94
CA GLU A 111 -18.85 -1.23 5.34
C GLU A 111 -18.57 -2.73 5.53
N GLU A 112 -19.16 -3.58 4.70
CA GLU A 112 -18.92 -5.02 4.74
C GLU A 112 -17.47 -5.35 4.35
N GLN A 113 -16.97 -4.74 3.27
CA GLN A 113 -15.57 -4.87 2.85
C GLN A 113 -14.60 -4.37 3.94
N SER A 114 -14.89 -3.20 4.51
CA SER A 114 -14.09 -2.61 5.61
C SER A 114 -14.04 -3.51 6.84
N LYS A 115 -15.19 -4.05 7.27
CA LYS A 115 -15.27 -4.98 8.41
C LYS A 115 -14.49 -6.27 8.14
N PHE A 116 -14.61 -6.83 6.93
CA PHE A 116 -13.86 -8.01 6.53
C PHE A 116 -12.34 -7.79 6.63
N LEU A 117 -11.84 -6.68 6.07
CA LEU A 117 -10.42 -6.33 6.12
C LEU A 117 -9.91 -6.08 7.55
N ARG A 118 -10.71 -5.41 8.40
CA ARG A 118 -10.37 -5.19 9.82
C ARG A 118 -10.30 -6.51 10.60
N LEU A 119 -11.20 -7.45 10.34
CA LEU A 119 -11.16 -8.79 10.96
C LEU A 119 -9.89 -9.55 10.58
N LEU A 120 -9.43 -9.38 9.34
CA LEU A 120 -8.16 -9.92 8.86
C LEU A 120 -6.93 -9.12 9.32
N LYS A 121 -7.13 -8.03 10.07
CA LYS A 121 -6.08 -7.12 10.56
C LYS A 121 -5.30 -6.42 9.45
N CYS A 122 -5.97 -6.08 8.34
CA CYS A 122 -5.38 -5.19 7.33
C CYS A 122 -4.93 -3.87 7.99
N ASP A 123 -3.69 -3.43 7.72
CA ASP A 123 -3.09 -2.30 8.43
C ASP A 123 -3.69 -0.97 7.98
N GLU A 124 -3.87 -0.80 6.67
CA GLU A 124 -4.35 0.43 6.05
C GLU A 124 -5.45 0.12 5.03
N ILE A 125 -6.47 0.98 4.96
CA ILE A 125 -7.62 0.80 4.08
C ILE A 125 -7.88 2.10 3.33
N GLN A 126 -7.92 2.01 2.01
CA GLN A 126 -8.21 3.11 1.10
C GLN A 126 -9.44 2.82 0.26
N GLY A 127 -10.30 3.82 0.09
CA GLY A 127 -11.39 3.76 -0.87
C GLY A 127 -12.50 4.77 -0.60
N TYR A 128 -13.50 4.75 -1.49
CA TYR A 128 -14.58 5.74 -1.49
C TYR A 128 -15.51 5.64 -0.28
N LEU A 129 -15.44 4.55 0.49
CA LEU A 129 -16.09 4.49 1.80
C LEU A 129 -15.59 5.60 2.73
N TYR A 130 -14.29 5.94 2.66
CA TYR A 130 -13.67 6.95 3.52
C TYR A 130 -13.61 8.32 2.85
N SER A 131 -13.05 8.38 1.64
CA SER A 131 -13.00 9.61 0.86
C SER A 131 -12.70 9.28 -0.60
N LYS A 132 -13.27 10.09 -1.50
CA LYS A 132 -12.76 10.17 -2.88
C LYS A 132 -11.46 10.98 -2.89
N PRO A 133 -10.65 10.88 -3.97
CA PRO A 133 -9.57 11.83 -4.23
C PRO A 133 -10.10 13.26 -4.16
N VAL A 134 -9.41 14.11 -3.41
CA VAL A 134 -9.78 15.52 -3.23
C VAL A 134 -8.65 16.44 -3.72
N PRO A 135 -8.99 17.66 -4.17
CA PRO A 135 -7.98 18.69 -4.45
C PRO A 135 -7.12 19.00 -3.21
N ALA A 136 -5.89 19.45 -3.43
CA ALA A 136 -4.92 19.72 -2.38
C ALA A 136 -5.44 20.73 -1.33
N GLU A 137 -6.26 21.70 -1.76
CA GLU A 137 -6.83 22.73 -0.90
C GLU A 137 -7.83 22.17 0.11
N GLN A 138 -8.39 20.98 -0.15
CA GLN A 138 -9.38 20.33 0.72
C GLN A 138 -8.74 19.35 1.72
N VAL A 139 -7.46 18.98 1.53
CA VAL A 139 -6.76 18.02 2.40
C VAL A 139 -6.72 18.48 3.87
N PRO A 140 -6.42 19.74 4.22
CA PRO A 140 -6.40 20.17 5.62
C PRO A 140 -7.73 19.94 6.34
N ALA A 141 -8.85 20.27 5.69
CA ALA A 141 -10.19 20.07 6.25
C ALA A 141 -10.53 18.59 6.43
N LEU A 142 -10.04 17.72 5.53
CA LEU A 142 -10.19 16.27 5.65
C LEU A 142 -9.42 15.73 6.87
N LEU A 143 -8.16 16.17 7.05
CA LEU A 143 -7.31 15.75 8.17
C LEU A 143 -7.87 16.20 9.52
N GLU A 144 -8.40 17.42 9.61
CA GLU A 144 -9.05 17.91 10.84
C GLU A 144 -10.26 17.06 11.24
N ARG A 145 -11.07 16.64 10.26
CA ARG A 145 -12.22 15.75 10.51
C ARG A 145 -11.78 14.38 10.99
N ALA A 146 -10.76 13.80 10.35
CA ALA A 146 -10.22 12.49 10.71
C ALA A 146 -9.61 12.50 12.13
N GLY A 147 -8.85 13.54 12.48
CA GLY A 147 -8.25 13.68 13.81
C GLY A 147 -9.27 13.77 14.94
N ARG A 148 -10.44 14.37 14.69
CA ARG A 148 -11.55 14.43 15.67
C ARG A 148 -12.23 13.07 15.86
N ALA A 149 -12.37 12.28 14.79
CA ALA A 149 -12.98 10.96 14.85
C ALA A 149 -12.09 9.90 15.51
N ALA A 150 -10.75 10.06 15.46
CA ALA A 150 -9.81 9.17 16.14
C ALA A 150 -9.67 9.47 17.65
N ALA A 151 -10.09 10.65 18.10
CA ALA A 151 -10.05 11.08 19.50
C ALA A 151 -11.37 10.83 20.27
N SER A 152 -12.38 10.27 19.61
CA SER A 152 -13.71 9.92 20.14
C SER A 152 -13.90 8.40 20.20
#